data_AF-A0A846PEI2-F1
#
_entry.id   AF-A0A846PEI2-F1
#
_cell.length_a   1.000
_cell.length_b   1.000
_cell.length_c   1.000
_cell.angle_alpha   90.00
_cell.angle_beta   90.00
_cell.angle_gamma   90.00
#
_symmetry.space_group_name_H-M   'P 1'
#
loop_
_entity.id
_entity.type
_entity.pdbx_description
1 polymer ?
#
loop_
_entity_poly.entity_id
_entity_poly.type
_entity_poly.pdbx_seq_one_letter_code
_entity_poly.pdbx_strand_id
1 'polypeptide(L)'
;PYDDSVEEAICFGWIDNIIKRIDDEKFARKFTPRKAKSKWSELNKKRARKMREKRKMTEAGLTKIREAKKSGEWFKTATRRKEIIIPAYMKE
;
A
#
# COMPACT_ATOMS: atom_id res chain seq x y z
N PRO A 1 -0.02 6.38 14.69
CA PRO A 1 -0.92 5.24 14.39
C PRO A 1 -0.69 4.74 12.95
N TYR A 2 -0.98 3.48 12.63
CA TYR A 2 -0.64 2.83 11.34
C TYR A 2 -0.96 3.70 10.12
N ASP A 3 -2.19 4.20 10.04
CA ASP A 3 -2.69 4.86 8.84
C ASP A 3 -1.96 6.16 8.55
N ASP A 4 -1.66 6.96 9.57
CA ASP A 4 -0.93 8.22 9.40
C ASP A 4 0.46 7.97 8.79
N SER A 5 1.17 6.94 9.27
CA SER A 5 2.50 6.59 8.76
C SER A 5 2.49 6.13 7.30
N VAL A 6 1.44 5.40 6.88
CA VAL A 6 1.29 4.93 5.50
C VAL A 6 0.82 6.05 4.58
N GLU A 7 -0.06 6.92 5.06
CA GLU A 7 -0.51 8.10 4.32
C GLU A 7 0.65 9.05 4.04
N GLU A 8 1.48 9.33 5.05
CA GLU A 8 2.69 10.14 4.88
C GLU A 8 3.67 9.47 3.92
N ALA A 9 3.93 8.17 4.07
CA ALA A 9 4.78 7.43 3.15
C ALA A 9 4.30 7.53 1.69
N ILE A 10 2.98 7.45 1.47
CA ILE A 10 2.38 7.62 0.13
C ILE A 10 2.63 9.03 -0.43
N CYS A 11 2.57 10.08 0.41
CA CYS A 11 2.86 11.45 0.00
C CYS A 11 4.25 11.60 -0.63
N PHE A 12 5.22 10.80 -0.18
CA PHE A 12 6.60 10.77 -0.70
C PHE A 12 6.86 9.65 -1.72
N GLY A 13 5.83 8.89 -2.13
CA GLY A 13 5.97 7.82 -3.11
C GLY A 13 6.52 6.50 -2.55
N TRP A 14 6.39 6.28 -1.24
CA TRP A 14 6.85 5.09 -0.54
C TRP A 14 5.68 4.12 -0.26
N ILE A 15 6.02 2.92 0.21
CA ILE A 15 5.08 1.88 0.66
C ILE A 15 5.65 1.16 1.88
N ASP A 16 4.77 0.71 2.79
CA ASP A 16 5.11 -0.26 3.81
C ASP A 16 5.40 -1.64 3.20
N ASN A 17 6.47 -2.30 3.63
CA ASN A 17 6.89 -3.58 3.09
C ASN A 17 6.78 -4.69 4.13
N ILE A 18 7.68 -4.69 5.10
CA ILE A 18 7.76 -5.74 6.13
C ILE A 18 7.59 -5.15 7.52
N ILE A 19 6.95 -5.93 8.38
CA ILE A 19 6.90 -5.70 9.82
C ILE A 19 7.80 -6.76 10.44
N LYS A 20 8.74 -6.34 11.28
CA LYS A 20 9.63 -7.22 12.03
C LYS A 20 9.33 -7.04 13.52
N ARG A 21 9.00 -8.13 14.20
CA ARG A 21 8.91 -8.13 15.68
C ARG A 21 10.31 -7.90 16.26
N ILE A 22 10.40 -7.01 17.24
CA ILE A 22 11.62 -6.79 18.02
C ILE A 22 11.50 -7.55 19.34
N ASP A 23 10.41 -7.31 20.06
CA ASP A 23 10.04 -7.96 21.32
C ASP A 23 8.50 -8.05 21.43
N ASP A 24 7.97 -8.39 22.60
CA ASP A 24 6.53 -8.59 22.81
C ASP A 24 5.71 -7.28 22.78
N GLU A 25 6.37 -6.13 22.90
CA GLU A 25 5.72 -4.82 22.93
C GLU A 25 6.03 -3.99 21.67
N LYS A 26 7.10 -4.33 20.93
CA LYS A 26 7.65 -3.50 19.86
C LYS A 26 7.79 -4.23 18.54
N PHE A 27 7.45 -3.50 17.48
CA PHE A 27 7.66 -3.92 16.10
C PHE A 27 8.29 -2.79 15.29
N ALA A 28 9.19 -3.15 14.37
CA ALA A 28 9.70 -2.26 13.35
C ALA A 28 8.89 -2.42 12.06
N ARG A 29 8.60 -1.30 11.40
CA ARG A 29 8.06 -1.31 10.05
C ARG A 29 9.06 -0.69 9.08
N LYS A 30 9.35 -1.42 8.02
CA LYS A 30 10.16 -0.91 6.92
C LYS A 30 9.26 -0.23 5.88
N PHE A 31 9.58 1.01 5.57
CA PHE A 31 9.07 1.71 4.39
C PHE A 31 10.13 1.72 3.30
N THR A 32 9.70 1.59 2.05
CA THR A 32 10.58 1.60 0.89
C THR A 32 10.01 2.44 -0.24
N PRO A 33 10.84 3.14 -1.04
CA PRO A 33 10.40 3.81 -2.25
C PRO A 33 9.71 2.84 -3.21
N ARG A 34 8.59 3.27 -3.82
CA ARG A 34 7.91 2.47 -4.85
C ARG A 34 8.75 2.40 -6.12
N LYS A 35 8.80 1.21 -6.72
CA LYS A 35 9.33 1.01 -8.07
C LYS A 35 8.25 1.35 -9.10
N ALA A 36 8.63 1.66 -10.33
CA ALA A 36 7.67 2.02 -11.39
C ALA A 36 6.61 0.94 -11.66
N LYS A 37 6.96 -0.34 -11.45
CA LYS A 37 6.07 -1.51 -11.59
C LYS A 37 5.50 -2.02 -10.26
N SER A 38 5.59 -1.25 -9.18
CA SER A 38 5.00 -1.64 -7.90
C SER A 38 3.48 -1.72 -8.00
N LYS A 39 2.89 -2.79 -7.47
CA LYS A 39 1.43 -2.97 -7.39
C LYS A 39 0.79 -1.87 -6.54
N TRP A 40 -0.40 -1.44 -6.96
CA TRP A 40 -1.25 -0.50 -6.22
C TRP A 40 -2.53 -1.19 -5.77
N SER A 41 -2.66 -1.43 -4.47
CA SER A 41 -3.92 -1.91 -3.89
C SER A 41 -4.97 -0.80 -3.89
N GLU A 42 -6.26 -1.17 -3.92
CA GLU A 42 -7.35 -0.19 -3.86
C GLU A 42 -7.29 0.69 -2.60
N LEU A 43 -6.85 0.11 -1.47
CA LEU A 43 -6.66 0.85 -0.23
C LEU A 43 -5.57 1.93 -0.37
N ASN A 44 -4.43 1.62 -1.00
CA ASN A 44 -3.37 2.61 -1.23
C ASN A 44 -3.78 3.65 -2.29
N LYS A 45 -4.59 3.27 -3.29
CA LYS A 45 -5.20 4.25 -4.22
C LYS A 45 -6.15 5.18 -3.48
N LYS A 46 -6.97 4.67 -2.55
CA LYS A 46 -7.86 5.47 -1.69
C LYS A 46 -7.07 6.45 -0.81
N ARG A 47 -6.02 5.98 -0.13
CA ARG A 47 -5.12 6.84 0.65
C ARG A 47 -4.46 7.92 -0.21
N ALA A 48 -3.97 7.57 -1.40
CA ALA A 48 -3.40 8.54 -2.33
C ALA A 48 -4.41 9.61 -2.77
N ARG A 49 -5.67 9.23 -3.07
CA ARG A 49 -6.75 10.20 -3.37
C ARG A 49 -7.00 11.13 -2.18
N LYS A 50 -7.17 10.58 -0.97
CA LYS A 50 -7.34 11.33 0.27
C LYS A 50 -6.20 12.33 0.50
N MET A 51 -4.94 11.93 0.29
CA MET A 51 -3.79 12.82 0.49
C MET A 51 -3.69 13.93 -0.57
N ARG A 52 -4.15 13.67 -1.80
CA ARG A 52 -4.27 14.72 -2.83
C ARG A 52 -5.37 15.72 -2.50
N GLU A 53 -6.53 15.25 -2.05
CA GLU A 53 -7.64 16.10 -1.61
C GLU A 53 -7.21 17.01 -0.44
N LYS A 54 -6.45 16.47 0.51
CA LYS A 54 -5.85 17.22 1.62
C LYS A 54 -4.65 18.09 1.25
N ARG A 55 -4.25 18.14 -0.03
CA ARG A 55 -3.07 18.88 -0.53
C ARG A 55 -1.75 18.54 0.19
N LYS A 56 -1.64 17.32 0.71
CA LYS A 56 -0.42 16.82 1.39
C LYS A 56 0.53 16.07 0.46
N MET A 57 0.05 15.67 -0.72
CA MET A 57 0.86 14.92 -1.68
C MET A 57 2.05 15.74 -2.18
N THR A 58 3.25 15.17 -2.15
CA THR A 58 4.46 15.81 -2.70
C THR A 58 4.68 15.42 -4.16
N GLU A 59 5.61 16.11 -4.83
CA GLU A 59 5.97 15.80 -6.22
C GLU A 59 6.55 14.38 -6.38
N ALA A 60 7.25 13.87 -5.35
CA ALA A 60 7.74 12.50 -5.35
C ALA A 60 6.59 11.48 -5.39
N GLY A 61 5.54 11.70 -4.58
CA GLY A 61 4.33 10.88 -4.59
C GLY A 61 3.58 10.98 -5.91
N LEU A 62 3.41 12.20 -6.44
CA LEU A 62 2.78 12.42 -7.75
C LEU A 62 3.54 11.74 -8.88
N THR A 63 4.86 11.80 -8.87
CA THR A 63 5.73 11.11 -9.84
C THR A 63 5.45 9.60 -9.82
N LYS A 64 5.36 8.98 -8.65
CA LYS A 64 5.04 7.55 -8.53
C LYS A 64 3.64 7.19 -9.02
N ILE A 65 2.66 8.09 -8.83
CA ILE A 65 1.32 7.90 -9.42
C ILE A 65 1.38 8.01 -10.95
N ARG A 66 2.15 8.94 -11.51
CA ARG A 66 2.35 9.09 -12.96
C ARG A 66 3.02 7.85 -13.56
N GLU A 67 4.09 7.35 -12.93
CA GLU A 67 4.77 6.10 -13.32
C GLU A 67 3.82 4.90 -13.28
N ALA A 68 3.01 4.79 -12.23
CA ALA A 68 2.03 3.71 -12.08
C ALA A 68 0.91 3.76 -13.13
N LYS A 69 0.47 4.96 -13.52
CA LYS A 69 -0.48 5.15 -14.62
C LYS A 69 0.15 4.78 -15.96
N LYS A 70 1.38 5.23 -16.23
CA LYS A 70 2.12 4.90 -17.46
C LYS A 70 2.37 3.39 -17.61
N SER A 71 2.64 2.69 -16.52
CA SER A 71 2.85 1.23 -16.53
C SER A 71 1.56 0.41 -16.53
N GLY A 72 0.40 1.03 -16.36
CA GLY A 72 -0.90 0.36 -16.24
C GLY A 72 -1.18 -0.24 -14.85
N GLU A 73 -0.19 -0.31 -13.95
CA GLU A 73 -0.35 -0.86 -12.59
C GLU A 73 -1.41 -0.11 -11.78
N TRP A 74 -1.59 1.19 -12.02
CA TRP A 74 -2.64 1.98 -11.37
C TRP A 74 -4.06 1.50 -11.72
N PHE A 75 -4.27 0.96 -12.92
CA PHE A 75 -5.58 0.55 -13.41
C PHE A 75 -5.88 -0.93 -13.15
N LYS A 76 -4.88 -1.71 -12.72
CA LYS A 76 -5.10 -3.09 -12.30
C LYS A 76 -5.91 -3.13 -11.00
N THR A 77 -7.00 -3.89 -11.00
CA THR A 77 -7.72 -4.23 -9.77
C THR A 77 -6.89 -5.24 -8.98
N ALA A 78 -6.78 -5.06 -7.67
CA ALA A 78 -6.18 -6.08 -6.81
C ALA A 78 -6.92 -7.40 -7.02
N THR A 79 -6.21 -8.45 -7.41
CA THR A 79 -6.78 -9.79 -7.56
C THR A 79 -7.50 -10.13 -6.26
N ARG A 80 -8.83 -10.31 -6.31
CA ARG A 80 -9.62 -10.80 -5.17
C ARG A 80 -8.93 -12.08 -4.70
N ARG A 81 -8.59 -12.18 -3.40
CA ARG A 81 -8.13 -13.47 -2.85
C ARG A 81 -9.20 -14.49 -3.24
N LYS A 82 -8.82 -15.56 -3.93
CA LYS A 82 -9.76 -16.65 -4.26
C LYS A 82 -10.43 -17.07 -2.95
N GLU A 83 -11.74 -17.20 -3.00
CA GLU A 83 -12.51 -17.72 -1.87
C GLU A 83 -11.95 -19.11 -1.57
N ILE A 84 -11.36 -19.25 -0.39
CA ILE A 84 -10.82 -20.53 0.06
C ILE A 84 -12.05 -21.34 0.48
N ILE A 85 -12.41 -22.34 -0.32
CA ILE A 85 -13.41 -23.32 0.10
C ILE A 85 -12.76 -24.14 1.21
N ILE A 86 -13.08 -23.83 2.47
CA ILE A 86 -12.62 -24.60 3.62
C ILE A 86 -13.29 -25.98 3.54
N PRO A 87 -12.54 -27.08 3.38
CA PRO A 87 -13.12 -28.42 3.38
C PRO A 87 -13.89 -28.69 4.67
N ALA A 88 -14.96 -29.48 4.60
CA ALA A 88 -15.83 -29.74 5.75
C ALA A 88 -15.07 -30.28 6.99
N TYR A 89 -14.01 -31.06 6.78
CA TYR A 89 -13.18 -31.65 7.84
C TYR A 89 -12.30 -30.64 8.59
N MET A 90 -12.20 -29.39 8.13
CA MET A 90 -11.36 -28.33 8.73
C MET A 90 -12.17 -27.36 9.61
N LYS A 91 -13.46 -27.64 9.85
CA LYS A 91 -14.38 -26.80 10.65
C LYS A 91 -14.58 -27.30 12.08
N GLU A 92 -13.74 -28.22 12.56
CA GLU A 92 -13.74 -28.70 13.95
C GLU A 92 -13.11 -27.68 14.91
#